data_AF-A0A6T7P0V6-F1
#
_entry.id   AF-A0A6T7P0V6-F1
#
_cell.length_a   1.000
_cell.length_b   1.000
_cell.length_c   1.000
_cell.angle_alpha   90.00
_cell.angle_beta   90.00
_cell.angle_gamma   90.00
#
_symmetry.space_group_name_H-M   'P 1'
#
loop_
_entity.id
_entity.type
_entity.pdbx_description
1 polymer ?
#
loop_
_entity_poly.entity_id
_entity_poly.type
_entity_poly.pdbx_seq_one_letter_code
_entity_poly.pdbx_strand_id
1 'polypeptide(L)'
;LTAGCAAKRGGAGRRNNRGGRKSPRCPITGCQRCNNQTSCQVCRPGFALTEEEKCGSCGSHCSTCTRAGPGHCDVCTRGYTLHTDARQLPGLPTEGIHGTCEKCAQHCNACDTAGPNKCDTCGPRHMLDVRMELHDEVHECVPCGSGCRKCSANVGCKMCDWLYILQSNGTCEFASFRIVCGVLVMVLLCWGV
;
A
#
# COMPACT_ATOMS: atom_id res chain seq x y z
N LEU A 1 4.41 -72.01 -29.03
CA LEU A 1 3.84 -71.65 -27.72
C LEU A 1 4.99 -71.67 -26.72
N THR A 2 5.62 -70.51 -26.47
CA THR A 2 5.52 -69.70 -25.22
C THR A 2 6.18 -70.42 -24.03
N ALA A 3 7.04 -69.84 -23.18
CA ALA A 3 7.52 -68.48 -22.99
C ALA A 3 8.82 -68.57 -22.15
N GLY A 4 9.79 -67.68 -22.42
CA GLY A 4 11.06 -67.60 -21.69
C GLY A 4 11.06 -66.52 -20.62
N CYS A 5 11.74 -66.81 -19.51
CA CYS A 5 11.89 -65.99 -18.32
C CYS A 5 12.74 -64.70 -18.51
N ALA A 6 12.30 -63.66 -17.80
CA ALA A 6 13.04 -62.60 -17.09
C ALA A 6 14.42 -62.10 -17.57
N ALA A 7 14.53 -60.77 -17.76
CA ALA A 7 15.56 -59.93 -17.11
C ALA A 7 15.29 -58.43 -17.35
N LYS A 8 15.01 -57.70 -16.26
CA LYS A 8 14.82 -56.25 -16.22
C LYS A 8 16.22 -55.60 -16.17
N ARG A 9 16.68 -54.97 -17.25
CA ARG A 9 17.93 -54.20 -17.29
C ARG A 9 17.65 -52.71 -17.52
N GLY A 10 18.47 -51.90 -16.84
CA GLY A 10 18.29 -50.48 -16.57
C GLY A 10 17.96 -49.60 -17.77
N GLY A 11 16.86 -48.86 -17.65
CA GLY A 11 16.63 -47.65 -18.41
C GLY A 11 17.21 -46.47 -17.64
N ALA A 12 18.36 -45.97 -18.08
CA ALA A 12 18.90 -44.70 -17.64
C ALA A 12 17.89 -43.59 -17.97
N GLY A 13 17.10 -43.21 -16.97
CA GLY A 13 16.22 -42.06 -17.05
C GLY A 13 17.06 -40.80 -17.24
N ARG A 14 17.12 -40.31 -18.49
CA ARG A 14 17.56 -38.95 -18.80
C ARG A 14 16.71 -37.99 -17.97
N ARG A 15 17.23 -37.57 -16.80
CA ARG A 15 16.75 -36.40 -16.07
C ARG A 15 16.97 -35.20 -16.98
N ASN A 16 15.95 -34.87 -17.76
CA ASN A 16 15.87 -33.59 -18.43
C ASN A 16 15.91 -32.52 -17.35
N ASN A 17 17.11 -31.94 -17.23
CA ASN A 17 17.42 -30.75 -16.50
C ASN A 17 16.61 -29.61 -17.13
N ARG A 18 15.34 -29.49 -16.75
CA ARG A 18 14.56 -28.26 -16.92
C ARG A 18 15.11 -27.27 -15.90
N GLY A 19 16.34 -26.83 -16.15
CA GLY A 19 16.82 -25.55 -15.65
C GLY A 19 15.83 -24.53 -16.17
N GLY A 20 14.90 -24.13 -15.30
CA GLY A 20 14.04 -22.99 -15.54
C GLY A 20 14.99 -21.86 -15.94
N ARG A 21 14.88 -21.43 -17.19
CA ARG A 21 15.57 -20.26 -17.71
C ARG A 21 15.16 -19.11 -16.78
N LYS A 22 15.98 -18.83 -15.77
CA LYS A 22 15.92 -17.57 -15.05
C LYS A 22 16.12 -16.55 -16.17
N SER A 23 15.09 -15.78 -16.49
CA SER A 23 15.16 -14.73 -17.50
C SER A 23 16.49 -14.00 -17.34
N PRO A 24 17.21 -13.71 -18.44
CA PRO A 24 18.47 -12.99 -18.36
C PRO A 24 18.23 -11.78 -17.46
N ARG A 25 18.88 -11.76 -16.30
CA ARG A 25 18.75 -10.61 -15.42
C ARG A 25 19.36 -9.46 -16.20
N CYS A 26 18.51 -8.50 -16.55
CA CYS A 26 18.93 -7.21 -17.06
C CYS A 26 20.08 -6.68 -16.19
N PRO A 27 21.25 -6.35 -16.78
CA PRO A 27 22.35 -5.76 -16.02
C PRO A 27 22.01 -4.34 -15.54
N ILE A 28 20.99 -3.71 -16.12
CA ILE A 28 20.52 -2.36 -15.79
C ILE A 28 19.77 -2.38 -14.44
N THR A 29 20.33 -1.68 -13.46
CA THR A 29 19.72 -1.47 -12.13
C THR A 29 18.33 -0.84 -12.27
N GLY A 30 17.36 -1.34 -11.50
CA GLY A 30 16.00 -0.81 -11.52
C GLY A 30 15.17 -1.18 -12.75
N CYS A 31 15.71 -1.92 -13.72
CA CYS A 31 14.98 -2.35 -14.91
C CYS A 31 14.13 -3.61 -14.65
N GLN A 32 12.88 -3.61 -15.11
CA GLN A 32 11.99 -4.76 -15.10
C GLN A 32 12.05 -5.51 -16.45
N ARG A 33 12.08 -4.77 -17.56
CA ARG A 33 12.18 -5.32 -18.92
C ARG A 33 13.19 -4.54 -19.75
N CYS A 34 14.24 -5.21 -20.22
CA CYS A 34 15.22 -4.59 -21.11
C CYS A 34 14.76 -4.61 -22.57
N ASN A 35 15.17 -3.58 -23.30
CA ASN A 35 15.18 -3.60 -24.75
C ASN A 35 16.51 -4.21 -25.26
N ASN A 36 17.64 -3.74 -24.72
CA ASN A 36 18.99 -4.22 -25.05
C ASN A 36 19.88 -4.35 -23.79
N GLN A 37 21.16 -4.68 -23.93
CA GLN A 37 22.11 -4.76 -22.82
C GLN A 37 22.35 -3.41 -22.12
N THR A 38 22.11 -2.30 -22.83
CA THR A 38 22.33 -0.93 -22.36
C THR A 38 21.07 -0.10 -22.16
N SER A 39 19.92 -0.53 -22.71
CA SER A 39 18.66 0.20 -22.63
C SER A 39 17.51 -0.60 -22.01
N CYS A 40 16.73 0.08 -21.19
CA CYS A 40 15.55 -0.44 -20.50
C CYS A 40 14.27 0.01 -21.19
N GLN A 41 13.31 -0.91 -21.33
CA GLN A 41 11.97 -0.60 -21.86
C GLN A 41 10.98 -0.28 -20.73
N VAL A 42 11.03 -1.05 -19.64
CA VAL A 42 10.11 -0.90 -18.50
C VAL A 42 10.92 -0.90 -17.22
N CYS A 43 10.87 0.20 -16.48
CA CYS A 43 11.45 0.32 -15.15
C CYS A 43 10.57 -0.34 -14.09
N ARG A 44 11.18 -0.79 -12.99
CA ARG A 44 10.46 -1.31 -11.83
C ARG A 44 9.69 -0.18 -11.14
N PRO A 45 8.64 -0.50 -10.35
CA PRO A 45 8.01 0.47 -9.47
C PRO A 45 9.06 1.19 -8.60
N GLY A 46 8.94 2.51 -8.46
CA GLY A 46 9.95 3.34 -7.80
C GLY A 46 11.12 3.80 -8.69
N PHE A 47 11.08 3.48 -9.99
CA PHE A 47 12.03 3.98 -10.99
C PHE A 47 11.32 4.56 -12.22
N ALA A 48 11.92 5.57 -12.84
CA ALA A 48 11.48 6.17 -14.10
C ALA A 48 12.57 6.09 -15.16
N LEU A 49 12.12 6.10 -16.42
CA LEU A 49 13.01 6.09 -17.57
C LEU A 49 13.69 7.47 -17.70
N THR A 50 15.01 7.48 -17.82
CA THR A 50 15.80 8.68 -18.12
C THR A 50 15.93 8.84 -19.63
N GLU A 51 16.37 10.02 -20.10
CA GLU A 51 16.63 10.25 -21.53
C GLU A 51 17.67 9.28 -22.12
N GLU A 52 18.53 8.71 -21.28
CA GLU A 52 19.54 7.71 -21.64
C GLU A 52 18.97 6.28 -21.73
N GLU A 53 17.64 6.12 -21.73
CA GLU A 53 16.94 4.82 -21.66
C GLU A 53 17.36 3.95 -20.45
N LYS A 54 17.80 4.59 -19.36
CA LYS A 54 18.13 3.93 -18.09
C LYS A 54 17.04 4.19 -17.06
N CYS A 55 17.06 3.45 -15.97
CA CYS A 55 16.10 3.63 -14.88
C CYS A 55 16.75 4.44 -13.75
N GLY A 56 16.28 5.67 -13.55
CA GLY A 56 16.61 6.49 -12.38
C GLY A 56 15.58 6.31 -11.26
N SER A 57 15.99 6.46 -10.00
CA SER A 57 15.09 6.34 -8.85
C SER A 57 14.11 7.51 -8.76
N CYS A 58 12.88 7.23 -8.33
CA CYS A 58 11.91 8.27 -8.01
C CYS A 58 12.35 9.13 -6.81
N GLY A 59 11.68 10.27 -6.62
CA GLY A 59 11.79 11.08 -5.41
C GLY A 59 11.44 10.30 -4.13
N SER A 60 11.83 10.82 -2.97
CA SER A 60 11.52 10.22 -1.67
C SER A 60 10.00 10.10 -1.47
N HIS A 61 9.56 9.02 -0.82
CA HIS A 61 8.15 8.76 -0.54
C HIS A 61 7.23 8.70 -1.77
N CYS A 62 7.82 8.42 -2.93
CA CYS A 62 7.10 8.29 -4.19
C CYS A 62 6.69 6.85 -4.50
N SER A 63 5.43 6.66 -4.92
CA SER A 63 4.92 5.38 -5.41
C SER A 63 5.23 5.19 -6.89
N THR A 64 5.00 6.23 -7.70
CA THR A 64 5.25 6.21 -9.16
C THR A 64 5.79 7.56 -9.63
N CYS A 65 6.77 7.53 -10.52
CA CYS A 65 7.35 8.74 -11.13
C CYS A 65 7.54 8.61 -12.65
N THR A 66 6.77 7.75 -13.32
CA THR A 66 6.97 7.43 -14.73
C THR A 66 6.78 8.61 -15.68
N ARG A 67 5.95 9.61 -15.32
CA ARG A 67 5.78 10.84 -16.12
C ARG A 67 6.61 11.98 -15.56
N ALA A 68 6.73 12.05 -14.24
CA ALA A 68 7.54 13.06 -13.58
C ALA A 68 9.06 12.86 -13.80
N GLY A 69 9.49 11.65 -14.16
CA GLY A 69 10.91 11.36 -14.36
C GLY A 69 11.68 11.09 -13.06
N PRO A 70 12.99 10.81 -13.17
CA PRO A 70 13.84 10.51 -12.02
C PRO A 70 13.96 11.70 -11.07
N GLY A 71 14.03 11.44 -9.76
CA GLY A 71 14.12 12.48 -8.72
C GLY A 71 12.78 13.14 -8.35
N HIS A 72 11.73 12.83 -9.08
CA HIS A 72 10.42 13.48 -8.95
C HIS A 72 9.31 12.48 -8.69
N CYS A 73 8.07 12.96 -8.50
CA CYS A 73 6.95 12.08 -8.22
C CYS A 73 5.66 12.45 -8.96
N ASP A 74 4.95 11.42 -9.43
CA ASP A 74 3.59 11.54 -9.95
C ASP A 74 2.54 11.23 -8.87
N VAL A 75 2.80 10.18 -8.09
CA VAL A 75 1.87 9.68 -7.06
C VAL A 75 2.68 9.36 -5.81
N CYS A 76 2.37 10.05 -4.73
CA CYS A 76 3.01 9.84 -3.45
C CYS A 76 2.51 8.57 -2.76
N THR A 77 3.32 8.07 -1.83
CA THR A 77 2.92 6.96 -0.95
C THR A 77 1.87 7.43 0.07
N ARG A 78 1.15 6.48 0.70
CA ARG A 78 0.12 6.82 1.69
C ARG A 78 0.71 7.66 2.82
N GLY A 79 -0.02 8.70 3.22
CA GLY A 79 0.43 9.67 4.22
C GLY A 79 1.37 10.74 3.67
N TYR A 80 1.52 10.83 2.35
CA TYR A 80 2.23 11.90 1.67
C TYR A 80 1.36 12.49 0.55
N THR A 81 1.48 13.80 0.33
CA THR A 81 0.82 14.55 -0.75
C THR A 81 1.85 15.13 -1.69
N LEU A 82 1.46 15.33 -2.95
CA LEU A 82 2.30 15.96 -3.95
C LEU A 82 2.30 17.48 -3.71
N HIS A 83 3.37 17.99 -3.09
CA HIS A 83 3.60 19.42 -3.01
C HIS A 83 4.39 19.86 -4.24
N THR A 84 3.77 20.72 -5.03
CA THR A 84 4.48 21.40 -6.11
C THR A 84 4.81 22.78 -5.59
N ASP A 85 6.10 23.15 -5.61
CA ASP A 85 6.54 24.53 -5.41
C ASP A 85 6.10 25.38 -6.62
N ALA A 86 4.80 25.50 -6.84
CA ALA A 86 4.21 26.54 -7.64
C ALA A 86 4.34 27.84 -6.84
N ARG A 87 5.57 28.35 -6.70
CA ARG A 87 5.76 29.79 -6.66
C ARG A 87 5.29 30.30 -8.02
N GLN A 88 3.98 30.46 -8.13
CA GLN A 88 3.28 31.06 -9.25
C GLN A 88 3.79 32.50 -9.37
N LEU A 89 4.86 32.70 -10.14
CA LEU A 89 4.89 33.88 -10.99
C LEU A 89 3.93 33.58 -12.15
N PRO A 90 2.81 34.31 -12.28
CA PRO A 90 1.96 34.17 -13.45
C PRO A 90 2.76 34.58 -14.69
N GLY A 91 2.96 33.65 -15.64
CA GLY A 91 3.53 33.94 -16.95
C GLY A 91 4.78 33.16 -17.38
N LEU A 92 5.32 32.23 -16.56
CA LEU A 92 6.37 31.30 -17.03
C LEU A 92 5.77 29.97 -17.50
N PRO A 93 6.27 29.39 -18.62
CA PRO A 93 5.84 28.06 -19.07
C PRO A 93 6.17 27.01 -18.01
N THR A 94 5.16 26.20 -17.67
CA THR A 94 5.21 25.05 -16.76
C THR A 94 5.96 23.88 -17.39
N GLU A 95 7.25 24.03 -17.67
CA GLU A 95 8.12 22.93 -18.04
C GLU A 95 8.74 22.37 -16.74
N GLY A 96 8.25 21.20 -16.30
CA GLY A 96 8.80 20.49 -15.14
C GLY A 96 8.23 20.88 -13.78
N ILE A 97 6.90 20.95 -13.63
CA ILE A 97 6.29 20.92 -12.29
C ILE A 97 6.48 19.51 -11.73
N HIS A 98 7.63 19.31 -11.13
CA HIS A 98 7.95 18.06 -10.51
C HIS A 98 7.69 18.17 -9.01
N GLY A 99 6.54 17.65 -8.58
CA GLY A 99 6.16 17.71 -7.18
C GLY A 99 7.05 16.83 -6.30
N THR A 100 7.41 17.35 -5.14
CA THR A 100 8.03 16.62 -4.05
C THR A 100 6.92 16.08 -3.14
N CYS A 101 7.14 14.91 -2.53
CA CYS A 101 6.16 14.34 -1.62
C CYS A 101 6.36 14.88 -0.22
N GLU A 102 5.38 15.66 0.27
CA GLU A 102 5.36 16.16 1.64
C GLU A 102 4.46 15.33 2.54
N LYS A 103 4.76 15.30 3.83
CA LYS A 103 4.01 14.48 4.79
C LYS A 103 2.61 15.08 5.07
N CYS A 104 1.63 14.21 5.18
CA CYS A 104 0.31 14.54 5.70
C CYS A 104 0.32 14.67 7.24
N ALA A 105 -0.81 15.10 7.80
CA ALA A 105 -1.07 15.04 9.24
C ALA A 105 -0.89 13.61 9.80
N GLN A 106 -0.73 13.48 11.12
CA GLN A 106 -0.63 12.18 11.75
C GLN A 106 -1.89 11.34 11.51
N HIS A 107 -1.69 10.03 11.33
CA HIS A 107 -2.77 9.07 11.06
C HIS A 107 -3.61 9.36 9.80
N CYS A 108 -3.08 10.19 8.90
CA CYS A 108 -3.70 10.51 7.62
C CYS A 108 -3.24 9.55 6.51
N ASN A 109 -4.16 9.15 5.64
CA ASN A 109 -3.88 8.37 4.44
C ASN A 109 -3.65 9.24 3.19
N ALA A 110 -4.40 10.33 3.05
CA ALA A 110 -4.36 11.23 1.90
C ALA A 110 -4.68 12.68 2.32
N CYS A 111 -3.94 13.63 1.77
CA CYS A 111 -4.06 15.06 2.06
C CYS A 111 -3.80 15.91 0.79
N ASP A 112 -4.28 15.44 -0.35
CA ASP A 112 -4.08 16.07 -1.66
C ASP A 112 -4.83 17.40 -1.77
N THR A 113 -5.95 17.54 -1.08
CA THR A 113 -6.81 18.75 -1.12
C THR A 113 -6.50 19.68 0.04
N ALA A 114 -6.41 19.16 1.27
CA ALA A 114 -6.08 19.96 2.44
C ALA A 114 -4.62 20.43 2.44
N GLY A 115 -3.73 19.73 1.74
CA GLY A 115 -2.31 20.08 1.61
C GLY A 115 -1.43 19.53 2.74
N PRO A 116 -0.16 19.97 2.81
CA PRO A 116 0.83 19.41 3.72
C PRO A 116 0.45 19.66 5.18
N ASN A 117 0.75 18.67 6.04
CA ASN A 117 0.38 18.66 7.46
C ASN A 117 -1.13 18.69 7.77
N LYS A 118 -2.02 18.58 6.77
CA LYS A 118 -3.48 18.44 6.94
C LYS A 118 -3.94 17.05 6.48
N CYS A 119 -5.24 16.78 6.48
CA CYS A 119 -5.78 15.49 6.06
C CYS A 119 -7.14 15.56 5.35
N ASP A 120 -7.32 14.80 4.28
CA ASP A 120 -8.63 14.60 3.65
C ASP A 120 -9.24 13.25 4.07
N THR A 121 -8.39 12.21 4.14
CA THR A 121 -8.84 10.83 4.42
C THR A 121 -8.02 10.22 5.54
N CYS A 122 -8.69 9.89 6.64
CA CYS A 122 -8.04 9.28 7.80
C CYS A 122 -7.78 7.77 7.65
N GLY A 123 -6.83 7.29 8.44
CA GLY A 123 -6.53 5.89 8.67
C GLY A 123 -7.69 5.08 9.28
N PRO A 124 -7.57 3.75 9.35
CA PRO A 124 -8.50 2.94 10.12
C PRO A 124 -8.49 3.38 11.59
N ARG A 125 -9.64 3.23 12.28
CA ARG A 125 -9.85 3.66 13.66
C ARG A 125 -9.65 5.18 13.90
N HIS A 126 -9.69 6.01 12.86
CA HIS A 126 -9.65 7.47 13.00
C HIS A 126 -10.78 8.10 12.18
N MET A 127 -11.27 9.27 12.62
CA MET A 127 -12.21 10.11 11.88
C MET A 127 -11.60 11.48 11.61
N LEU A 128 -12.05 12.11 10.54
CA LEU A 128 -11.66 13.47 10.19
C LEU A 128 -12.39 14.46 11.11
N ASP A 129 -11.60 15.24 11.84
CA ASP A 129 -12.05 16.40 12.60
C ASP A 129 -11.65 17.66 11.84
N VAL A 130 -12.65 18.46 11.47
CA VAL A 130 -12.44 19.72 10.76
C VAL A 130 -12.80 20.84 11.71
N ARG A 131 -11.80 21.54 12.22
CA ARG A 131 -11.98 22.68 13.12
C ARG A 131 -11.58 23.96 12.40
N MET A 132 -12.47 24.95 12.47
CA MET A 132 -12.18 26.29 12.01
C MET A 132 -11.49 27.04 13.15
N GLU A 133 -10.18 27.27 13.02
CA GLU A 133 -9.47 28.22 13.87
C GLU A 133 -9.43 29.58 13.15
N LEU A 134 -9.31 30.66 13.92
CA LEU A 134 -9.62 32.05 13.55
C LEU A 134 -9.09 32.52 12.17
N HIS A 135 -8.04 31.88 11.63
CA HIS A 135 -7.50 32.15 10.29
C HIS A 135 -7.06 30.89 9.52
N ASP A 136 -7.33 29.67 10.00
CA ASP A 136 -6.91 28.46 9.32
C ASP A 136 -7.88 27.29 9.58
N GLU A 137 -8.11 26.50 8.54
CA GLU A 137 -8.86 25.26 8.66
C GLU A 137 -7.93 24.12 9.05
N VAL A 138 -8.16 23.54 10.22
CA VAL A 138 -7.40 22.41 10.73
C VAL A 138 -8.16 21.14 10.40
N HIS A 139 -7.52 20.27 9.62
CA HIS A 139 -8.07 18.96 9.23
C HIS A 139 -7.20 17.87 9.83
N GLU A 140 -7.60 17.36 11.00
CA GLU A 140 -6.83 16.39 11.78
C GLU A 140 -7.58 15.05 11.92
N CYS A 141 -6.83 13.96 12.06
CA CYS A 141 -7.40 12.63 12.28
C CYS A 141 -7.42 12.28 13.76
N VAL A 142 -8.61 12.31 14.36
CA VAL A 142 -8.81 11.93 15.77
C VAL A 142 -9.17 10.45 15.90
N PRO A 143 -8.72 9.76 16.96
CA PRO A 143 -9.02 8.35 17.15
C PRO A 143 -10.51 8.12 17.41
N CYS A 144 -11.03 7.00 16.89
CA CYS A 144 -12.38 6.55 17.23
C CYS A 144 -12.49 6.13 18.70
N GLY A 145 -13.71 6.16 19.23
CA GLY A 145 -14.02 5.59 20.55
C GLY A 145 -13.65 4.11 20.67
N SER A 146 -13.56 3.61 21.90
CA SER A 146 -13.14 2.25 22.22
C SER A 146 -13.98 1.20 21.46
N GLY A 147 -13.31 0.19 20.92
CA GLY A 147 -13.96 -0.89 20.18
C GLY A 147 -14.50 -0.50 18.80
N CYS A 148 -14.31 0.74 18.34
CA CYS A 148 -14.76 1.18 17.04
C CYS A 148 -13.68 1.02 15.95
N ARG A 149 -14.07 0.40 14.83
CA ARG A 149 -13.19 0.17 13.66
C ARG A 149 -13.31 1.28 12.61
N LYS A 150 -14.53 1.79 12.41
CA LYS A 150 -14.84 2.90 11.49
C LYS A 150 -15.79 3.86 12.17
N CYS A 151 -15.39 5.12 12.33
CA CYS A 151 -16.22 6.18 12.88
C CYS A 151 -16.38 7.35 11.91
N SER A 152 -17.37 8.19 12.18
CA SER A 152 -17.67 9.41 11.43
C SER A 152 -18.25 10.44 12.39
N ALA A 153 -17.90 11.71 12.23
CA ALA A 153 -18.29 12.79 13.14
C ALA A 153 -19.81 12.87 13.38
N ASN A 154 -20.63 12.61 12.36
CA ASN A 154 -22.09 12.79 12.45
C ASN A 154 -22.85 11.59 13.05
N VAL A 155 -22.29 10.38 12.96
CA VAL A 155 -23.00 9.13 13.30
C VAL A 155 -22.32 8.39 14.45
N GLY A 156 -21.12 8.80 14.86
CA GLY A 156 -20.28 8.07 15.79
C GLY A 156 -19.66 6.85 15.13
N CYS A 157 -19.72 5.68 15.78
CA CYS A 157 -19.20 4.45 15.23
C CYS A 157 -20.15 3.82 14.21
N LYS A 158 -19.64 3.51 13.01
CA LYS A 158 -20.38 2.75 11.98
C LYS A 158 -20.12 1.25 12.05
N MET A 159 -18.93 0.86 12.49
CA MET A 159 -18.52 -0.54 12.53
C MET A 159 -17.65 -0.80 13.73
N CYS A 160 -18.06 -1.73 14.58
CA CYS A 160 -17.31 -2.16 15.75
C CYS A 160 -16.28 -3.26 15.41
N ASP A 161 -15.31 -3.46 16.30
CA ASP A 161 -14.43 -4.62 16.28
C ASP A 161 -15.20 -5.90 16.62
N TRP A 162 -14.64 -7.08 16.34
CA TRP A 162 -15.38 -8.34 16.41
C TRP A 162 -15.88 -8.71 17.82
N LEU A 163 -15.22 -8.18 18.86
CA LEU A 163 -15.59 -8.36 20.27
C LEU A 163 -16.64 -7.36 20.77
N TYR A 164 -17.07 -6.44 19.91
CA TYR A 164 -17.94 -5.34 20.29
C TYR A 164 -19.22 -5.34 19.45
N ILE A 165 -20.33 -4.97 20.08
CA ILE A 165 -21.64 -4.83 19.42
C ILE A 165 -21.94 -3.34 19.28
N LEU A 166 -22.49 -2.95 18.12
CA LEU A 166 -22.90 -1.58 17.85
C LEU A 166 -24.23 -1.29 18.55
N GLN A 167 -24.23 -0.31 19.45
CA GLN A 167 -25.43 0.19 20.11
C GLN A 167 -26.12 1.25 19.23
N SER A 168 -27.42 1.48 19.47
CA SER A 168 -28.21 2.52 18.76
C SER A 168 -27.64 3.93 18.91
N ASN A 169 -26.86 4.18 19.97
CA ASN A 169 -26.25 5.48 20.26
C ASN A 169 -24.93 5.72 19.51
N GLY A 170 -24.54 4.83 18.59
CA GLY A 170 -23.28 4.96 17.84
C GLY A 170 -22.03 4.61 18.65
N THR A 171 -22.19 3.98 19.81
CA THR A 171 -21.10 3.46 20.66
C THR A 171 -20.96 1.95 20.50
N CYS A 172 -19.77 1.42 20.80
CA CYS A 172 -19.49 0.00 20.76
C CYS A 172 -19.36 -0.54 22.19
N GLU A 173 -20.23 -1.46 22.59
CA GLU A 173 -20.15 -2.12 23.89
C GLU A 173 -19.51 -3.51 23.78
N PHE A 174 -18.77 -3.90 24.82
CA PHE A 174 -18.03 -5.15 24.83
C PHE A 174 -18.98 -6.35 25.00
N ALA A 175 -18.96 -7.26 24.04
CA ALA A 175 -19.78 -8.46 24.06
C ALA A 175 -19.08 -9.58 24.86
N SER A 176 -19.01 -9.43 26.19
CA SER A 176 -18.37 -10.40 27.08
C SER A 176 -18.90 -11.84 26.88
N PHE A 177 -20.18 -11.98 26.53
CA PHE A 177 -20.82 -13.26 26.20
C PHE A 177 -20.13 -14.02 25.06
N ARG A 178 -19.56 -13.33 24.04
CA ARG A 178 -18.83 -13.97 22.92
C ARG A 178 -17.56 -14.67 23.40
N ILE A 179 -16.85 -14.07 24.35
CA ILE A 179 -15.63 -14.64 24.94
C ILE A 179 -15.99 -15.81 25.85
N VAL A 180 -17.00 -15.65 26.70
CA VAL A 180 -17.46 -16.71 27.60
C VAL A 180 -17.91 -17.94 26.81
N CYS A 181 -18.69 -17.76 25.75
CA CYS A 181 -19.07 -18.86 24.86
C CYS A 181 -17.88 -19.47 24.13
N GLY A 182 -16.94 -18.65 23.61
CA GLY A 182 -15.74 -19.16 22.94
C GLY A 182 -14.84 -19.98 23.86
N VAL A 183 -14.61 -19.51 25.10
CA VAL A 183 -13.84 -20.23 26.12
C VAL A 183 -14.56 -21.50 26.54
N LEU A 184 -15.89 -21.46 26.76
CA LEU A 184 -16.67 -22.66 27.06
C LEU A 184 -16.59 -23.70 25.95
N VAL A 185 -16.71 -23.30 24.68
CA VAL A 185 -16.57 -24.21 23.53
C VAL A 185 -15.15 -24.79 23.47
N MET A 186 -14.11 -23.97 23.69
CA MET A 186 -12.74 -24.47 23.73
C MET A 186 -12.50 -25.45 24.88
N VAL A 187 -13.04 -25.19 26.08
CA VAL A 187 -12.94 -26.11 27.21
C VAL A 187 -13.65 -27.43 26.90
N LEU A 188 -14.86 -27.37 26.31
CA LEU A 188 -15.60 -28.57 25.91
C LEU A 188 -14.87 -29.38 24.82
N LEU A 189 -14.21 -28.72 23.86
CA LEU A 189 -13.39 -29.38 22.84
C LEU A 189 -12.10 -29.98 23.41
N CYS A 190 -11.49 -29.32 24.40
CA CYS A 190 -10.26 -29.80 25.04
C CYS A 190 -10.52 -30.92 26.07
N TRP A 191 -11.73 -30.99 26.64
CA TRP A 191 -12.13 -32.00 27.64
C TRP A 191 -12.97 -33.13 27.04
N GLY A 192 -13.29 -33.05 25.74
CA GLY A 192 -14.09 -34.01 24.99
C GLY A 192 -13.40 -34.51 23.73
N VAL A 193 -12.20 -35.10 23.87
CA VAL A 193 -11.58 -36.08 22.95
C VAL A 193 -10.79 -37.09 23.78
#